data_AF-A0A1H4TIV2-F1
#
_entry.id   AF-A0A1H4TIV2-F1
#
_cell.length_a   1.000
_cell.length_b   1.000
_cell.length_c   1.000
_cell.angle_alpha   90.00
_cell.angle_beta   90.00
_cell.angle_gamma   90.00
#
_symmetry.space_group_name_H-M   'P 1'
#
loop_
_entity.id
_entity.type
_entity.pdbx_description
1 polymer ?
#
loop_
_entity_poly.entity_id
_entity_poly.type
_entity_poly.pdbx_seq_one_letter_code
_entity_poly.pdbx_strand_id
1 'polypeptide(L)'
;MKFLVLFYLSVMSFFISDSSKRKYSDVEFTYEFSITNNSSKVKLKKDIKIYWYTFEKIQSSFYGFNGKLLNGYYRKSLKDSKRIIEEGSFFYGMKDGEWKEWDNRGSLINIIHWKKGRKEGISECYDENHKVVSKGAFRKGMKSGVWINFQSGILRKSNWSKNFLEGSYKEYDSLGNLLKKGRYKRNMRTGVWTDYVKKTRKRYDKDIIVEENVETFWDTFKEKKN
;
A
#
# COMPACT_ATOMS: atom_id res chain seq x y z
N MET A 1 -61.02 -6.98 -10.35
CA MET A 1 -59.79 -6.16 -10.44
C MET A 1 -59.71 -5.25 -9.21
N LYS A 2 -58.89 -5.60 -8.22
CA LYS A 2 -58.56 -4.73 -7.07
C LYS A 2 -57.11 -4.27 -7.26
N PHE A 3 -56.88 -2.97 -7.42
CA PHE A 3 -55.53 -2.41 -7.40
C PHE A 3 -55.10 -2.16 -5.96
N LEU A 4 -54.06 -2.84 -5.52
CA LEU A 4 -53.39 -2.64 -4.25
C LEU A 4 -52.30 -1.59 -4.45
N VAL A 5 -52.47 -0.38 -3.91
CA VAL A 5 -51.43 0.64 -3.88
C VAL A 5 -50.56 0.39 -2.65
N LEU A 6 -49.33 -0.09 -2.85
CA LEU A 6 -48.35 -0.25 -1.79
C LEU A 6 -47.56 1.06 -1.64
N PHE A 7 -47.83 1.79 -0.56
CA PHE A 7 -46.99 2.88 -0.07
C PHE A 7 -45.67 2.29 0.46
N TYR A 8 -44.57 2.44 -0.29
CA TYR A 8 -43.24 2.22 0.24
C TYR A 8 -42.86 3.42 1.13
N LEU A 9 -43.15 3.32 2.43
CA LEU A 9 -42.50 4.14 3.44
C LEU A 9 -41.04 3.69 3.54
N SER A 10 -40.20 4.31 2.71
CA SER A 10 -38.76 4.33 2.90
C SER A 10 -38.48 5.04 4.23
N VAL A 11 -38.36 4.25 5.30
CA VAL A 11 -37.70 4.69 6.52
C VAL A 11 -36.23 4.83 6.17
N MET A 12 -35.88 5.99 5.60
CA MET A 12 -34.51 6.47 5.60
C MET A 12 -34.15 6.67 7.06
N SER A 13 -33.56 5.64 7.65
CA SER A 13 -32.88 5.73 8.92
C SER A 13 -31.80 6.79 8.74
N PHE A 14 -32.09 8.02 9.19
CA PHE A 14 -31.10 9.05 9.45
C PHE A 14 -30.11 8.45 10.45
N PHE A 15 -29.01 7.88 9.96
CA PHE A 15 -27.85 7.69 10.80
C PHE A 15 -27.39 9.08 11.17
N ILE A 16 -27.60 9.45 12.43
CA ILE A 16 -27.18 10.70 13.03
C ILE A 16 -25.66 10.82 12.80
N SER A 17 -25.25 11.55 11.77
CA SER A 17 -23.85 11.89 11.54
C SER A 17 -23.52 13.12 12.38
N ASP A 18 -23.61 13.02 13.70
CA ASP A 18 -22.95 14.00 14.56
C ASP A 18 -21.49 13.57 14.77
N SER A 19 -20.77 13.43 13.66
CA SER A 19 -19.31 13.31 13.68
C SER A 19 -18.78 14.74 13.78
N SER A 20 -18.64 15.23 15.00
CA SER A 20 -18.23 16.61 15.30
C SER A 20 -17.04 17.06 14.44
N LYS A 21 -17.32 17.76 13.33
CA LYS A 21 -16.30 18.19 12.37
C LYS A 21 -15.38 19.21 13.03
N ARG A 22 -14.10 19.19 12.69
CA ARG A 22 -13.07 20.07 13.23
C ARG A 22 -12.18 20.56 12.11
N LYS A 23 -11.65 21.76 12.31
CA LYS A 23 -10.71 22.39 11.40
C LYS A 23 -9.71 23.21 12.20
N TYR A 24 -8.44 23.08 11.87
CA TYR A 24 -7.40 24.00 12.35
C TYR A 24 -6.28 24.10 11.32
N SER A 25 -5.42 25.10 11.47
CA SER A 25 -4.25 25.30 10.63
C SER A 25 -3.00 25.49 11.49
N ASP A 26 -1.86 25.00 11.03
CA ASP A 26 -0.55 25.33 11.57
C ASP A 26 0.15 26.36 10.65
N VAL A 27 1.49 26.37 10.62
CA VAL A 27 2.27 27.28 9.75
C VAL A 27 2.10 26.89 8.28
N GLU A 28 2.08 25.59 7.97
CA GLU A 28 2.17 25.06 6.61
C GLU A 28 0.84 24.47 6.10
N PHE A 29 0.01 23.95 6.99
CA PHE A 29 -1.13 23.10 6.62
C PHE A 29 -2.44 23.51 7.27
N THR A 30 -3.53 23.10 6.63
CA THR A 30 -4.90 23.11 7.15
C THR A 30 -5.39 21.67 7.24
N TYR A 31 -6.00 21.33 8.37
CA TYR A 31 -6.54 20.01 8.67
C TYR A 31 -8.06 20.11 8.80
N GLU A 32 -8.80 19.25 8.11
CA GLU A 32 -10.25 19.15 8.17
C GLU A 32 -10.62 17.69 8.44
N PHE A 33 -11.31 17.43 9.55
CA PHE A 33 -11.51 16.06 10.00
C PHE A 33 -12.71 15.90 10.92
N SER A 34 -13.09 14.65 11.14
CA SER A 34 -14.19 14.27 12.03
C SER A 34 -13.65 13.60 13.28
N ILE A 35 -14.27 13.87 14.43
CA ILE A 35 -13.95 13.23 15.71
C ILE A 35 -15.21 12.61 16.34
N THR A 36 -15.01 11.64 17.21
CA THR A 36 -16.08 11.02 18.03
C THR A 36 -16.02 11.48 19.48
N ASN A 37 -17.19 11.76 20.06
CA ASN A 37 -17.34 11.96 21.51
C ASN A 37 -17.38 10.63 22.28
N ASN A 38 -17.68 9.52 21.60
CA ASN A 38 -17.68 8.19 22.18
C ASN A 38 -16.37 7.47 21.85
N SER A 39 -15.42 7.48 22.79
CA SER A 39 -14.13 6.78 22.67
C SER A 39 -14.10 5.48 23.48
N SER A 40 -15.24 5.05 24.01
CA SER A 40 -15.36 3.89 24.90
C SER A 40 -15.00 2.60 24.17
N LYS A 41 -14.13 1.77 24.78
CA LYS A 41 -13.79 0.39 24.39
C LYS A 41 -12.87 0.20 23.17
N VAL A 42 -12.04 1.18 22.78
CA VAL A 42 -10.97 0.91 21.79
C VAL A 42 -9.89 0.02 22.41
N LYS A 43 -9.69 -1.17 21.85
CA LYS A 43 -8.60 -2.08 22.25
C LYS A 43 -7.31 -1.68 21.54
N LEU A 44 -6.37 -1.11 22.29
CA LEU A 44 -5.06 -0.75 21.79
C LEU A 44 -4.27 -1.99 21.36
N LYS A 45 -3.53 -1.86 20.26
CA LYS A 45 -2.54 -2.86 19.83
C LYS A 45 -1.21 -2.16 19.61
N LYS A 46 -0.12 -2.78 20.07
CA LYS A 46 1.23 -2.19 20.03
C LYS A 46 1.71 -1.80 18.64
N ASP A 47 1.14 -2.40 17.59
CA ASP A 47 1.52 -2.16 16.20
C ASP A 47 0.54 -1.24 15.44
N ILE A 48 -0.46 -0.68 16.13
CA ILE A 48 -1.45 0.23 15.54
C ILE A 48 -1.25 1.62 16.12
N LYS A 49 -0.97 2.60 15.25
CA LYS A 49 -0.94 4.01 15.63
C LYS A 49 -2.36 4.55 15.74
N ILE A 50 -2.65 5.20 16.84
CA ILE A 50 -3.93 5.84 17.14
C ILE A 50 -3.79 7.36 17.00
N TYR A 51 -4.82 8.00 16.44
CA TYR A 51 -4.89 9.43 16.19
C TYR A 51 -6.08 10.04 16.93
N TRP A 52 -5.82 11.13 17.65
CA TRP A 52 -6.84 11.85 18.42
C TRP A 52 -6.61 13.35 18.36
N TYR A 53 -7.64 14.11 18.69
CA TYR A 53 -7.62 15.56 18.80
C TYR A 53 -7.61 15.99 20.26
N THR A 54 -6.65 16.83 20.62
CA THR A 54 -6.51 17.43 21.95
C THR A 54 -5.69 18.71 21.87
N PHE A 55 -5.91 19.67 22.77
CA PHE A 55 -5.19 20.95 22.79
C PHE A 55 -5.08 21.59 21.39
N GLU A 56 -6.23 21.64 20.70
CA GLU A 56 -6.39 22.20 19.35
C GLU A 56 -5.56 21.56 18.23
N LYS A 57 -4.92 20.42 18.48
CA LYS A 57 -4.06 19.74 17.51
C LYS A 57 -4.36 18.26 17.42
N ILE A 58 -4.06 17.66 16.27
CA ILE A 58 -4.02 16.21 16.14
C ILE A 58 -2.74 15.69 16.78
N GLN A 59 -2.89 14.67 17.61
CA GLN A 59 -1.83 13.92 18.25
C GLN A 59 -1.91 12.45 17.82
N SER A 60 -0.79 11.73 17.92
CA SER A 60 -0.79 10.30 17.64
C SER A 60 0.25 9.53 18.47
N SER A 61 -0.03 8.27 18.78
CA SER A 61 0.84 7.37 19.54
C SER A 61 0.45 5.92 19.33
N PHE A 62 1.35 5.00 19.68
CA PHE A 62 1.10 3.55 19.71
C PHE A 62 0.65 3.06 21.10
N TYR A 63 0.86 3.86 22.16
CA TYR A 63 0.75 3.39 23.55
C TYR A 63 -0.48 3.89 24.29
N GLY A 64 -1.23 4.82 23.71
CA GLY A 64 -2.39 5.42 24.35
C GLY A 64 -2.85 6.66 23.60
N PHE A 65 -3.90 7.28 24.12
CA PHE A 65 -4.43 8.55 23.63
C PHE A 65 -5.05 9.32 24.80
N ASN A 66 -5.06 10.65 24.69
CA ASN A 66 -5.74 11.52 25.64
C ASN A 66 -6.45 12.66 24.89
N GLY A 67 -7.72 12.43 24.55
CA GLY A 67 -8.54 13.35 23.77
C GLY A 67 -9.59 12.61 22.95
N LYS A 68 -10.17 13.30 21.96
CA LYS A 68 -11.25 12.76 21.12
C LYS A 68 -10.69 12.06 19.90
N LEU A 69 -11.01 10.78 19.72
CA LEU A 69 -10.49 10.00 18.59
C LEU A 69 -10.97 10.55 17.25
N LEU A 70 -10.10 10.53 16.25
CA LEU A 70 -10.51 10.81 14.86
C LEU A 70 -11.43 9.69 14.39
N ASN A 71 -12.55 10.03 13.77
CA ASN A 71 -13.52 9.05 13.30
C ASN A 71 -14.34 9.62 12.15
N GLY A 72 -14.20 9.03 10.97
CA GLY A 72 -14.73 9.51 9.70
C GLY A 72 -13.66 10.23 8.88
N TYR A 73 -14.12 11.13 8.04
CA TYR A 73 -13.32 11.85 7.05
C TYR A 73 -12.12 12.60 7.66
N TYR A 74 -11.02 12.64 6.90
CA TYR A 74 -9.82 13.43 7.15
C TYR A 74 -9.25 13.99 5.83
N ARG A 75 -8.86 15.25 5.85
CA ARG A 75 -8.11 15.93 4.80
C ARG A 75 -7.05 16.85 5.40
N LYS A 76 -5.86 16.83 4.79
CA LYS A 76 -4.77 17.76 5.00
C LYS A 76 -4.49 18.50 3.70
N SER A 77 -4.42 19.83 3.77
CA SER A 77 -4.14 20.69 2.62
C SER A 77 -3.07 21.73 2.95
N LEU A 78 -2.35 22.23 1.94
CA LEU A 78 -1.48 23.40 2.10
C LEU A 78 -2.30 24.61 2.54
N LYS A 79 -1.77 25.38 3.50
CA LYS A 79 -2.46 26.56 4.05
C LYS A 79 -2.68 27.63 2.99
N ASP A 80 -1.69 27.87 2.14
CA ASP A 80 -1.72 28.95 1.16
C ASP A 80 -2.53 28.55 -0.07
N SER A 81 -2.06 27.53 -0.80
CA SER A 81 -2.65 27.12 -2.07
C SER A 81 -3.92 26.27 -1.96
N LYS A 82 -4.27 25.82 -0.74
CA LYS A 82 -5.38 24.89 -0.46
C LYS A 82 -5.29 23.52 -1.16
N ARG A 83 -4.18 23.23 -1.86
CA ARG A 83 -3.95 21.91 -2.48
C ARG A 83 -3.94 20.83 -1.42
N ILE A 84 -4.64 19.74 -1.70
CA ILE A 84 -4.70 18.57 -0.83
C ILE A 84 -3.35 17.86 -0.87
N ILE A 85 -2.87 17.43 0.29
CA ILE A 85 -1.63 16.67 0.49
C ILE A 85 -1.93 15.26 0.99
N GLU A 86 -2.98 15.10 1.79
CA GLU A 86 -3.39 13.79 2.31
C GLU A 86 -4.92 13.75 2.51
N GLU A 87 -5.55 12.63 2.15
CA GLU A 87 -6.98 12.40 2.35
C GLU A 87 -7.24 10.93 2.69
N GLY A 88 -8.23 10.70 3.55
CA GLY A 88 -8.69 9.36 3.88
C GLY A 88 -9.76 9.37 4.96
N SER A 89 -9.94 8.22 5.60
CA SER A 89 -10.89 8.07 6.70
C SER A 89 -10.24 7.40 7.91
N PHE A 90 -10.76 7.74 9.08
CA PHE A 90 -10.43 7.09 10.34
C PHE A 90 -11.62 6.28 10.86
N PHE A 91 -11.33 5.19 11.54
CA PHE A 91 -12.28 4.44 12.33
C PHE A 91 -11.76 4.34 13.76
N TYR A 92 -12.36 5.08 14.70
CA TYR A 92 -11.96 5.15 16.10
C TYR A 92 -10.44 5.34 16.31
N GLY A 93 -9.89 6.36 15.63
CA GLY A 93 -8.50 6.79 15.70
C GLY A 93 -7.54 5.96 14.85
N MET A 94 -8.02 4.95 14.12
CA MET A 94 -7.19 4.12 13.24
C MET A 94 -7.45 4.47 11.77
N LYS A 95 -6.41 4.57 10.94
CA LYS A 95 -6.59 4.72 9.48
C LYS A 95 -7.44 3.56 8.94
N ASP A 96 -8.45 3.87 8.13
CA ASP A 96 -9.36 2.89 7.55
C ASP A 96 -9.80 3.31 6.15
N GLY A 97 -10.00 2.34 5.26
CA GLY A 97 -10.36 2.57 3.87
C GLY A 97 -9.18 3.03 3.01
N GLU A 98 -9.51 3.67 1.88
CA GLU A 98 -8.53 4.20 0.94
C GLU A 98 -7.91 5.49 1.47
N TRP A 99 -6.59 5.56 1.42
CA TRP A 99 -5.80 6.76 1.75
C TRP A 99 -5.03 7.22 0.53
N LYS A 100 -5.12 8.52 0.25
CA LYS A 100 -4.46 9.16 -0.89
C LYS A 100 -3.48 10.21 -0.39
N GLU A 101 -2.39 10.34 -1.13
CA GLU A 101 -1.35 11.32 -0.87
C GLU A 101 -0.98 12.03 -2.17
N TRP A 102 -0.76 13.33 -2.09
CA TRP A 102 -0.38 14.18 -3.21
C TRP A 102 0.88 14.97 -2.83
N ASP A 103 1.66 15.35 -3.84
CA ASP A 103 2.78 16.26 -3.65
C ASP A 103 2.31 17.73 -3.50
N ASN A 104 3.26 18.65 -3.27
CA ASN A 104 2.97 20.08 -3.14
C ASN A 104 2.48 20.75 -4.44
N ARG A 105 2.64 20.08 -5.59
CA ARG A 105 2.13 20.52 -6.90
C ARG A 105 0.69 20.03 -7.15
N GLY A 106 0.20 19.11 -6.33
CA GLY A 106 -1.12 18.51 -6.45
C GLY A 106 -1.15 17.22 -7.26
N SER A 107 0.02 16.65 -7.58
CA SER A 107 0.11 15.36 -8.27
C SER A 107 -0.07 14.22 -7.27
N LEU A 108 -0.97 13.28 -7.59
CA LEU A 108 -1.19 12.09 -6.78
C LEU A 108 0.10 11.26 -6.76
N ILE A 109 0.60 10.93 -5.57
CA ILE A 109 1.82 10.14 -5.39
C ILE A 109 1.55 8.73 -4.86
N ASN A 110 0.54 8.55 -4.01
CA ASN A 110 0.23 7.25 -3.42
C ASN A 110 -1.27 7.02 -3.23
N ILE A 111 -1.68 5.78 -3.46
CA ILE A 111 -2.94 5.21 -2.96
C ILE A 111 -2.59 4.00 -2.08
N ILE A 112 -3.11 3.94 -0.85
CA ILE A 112 -2.90 2.83 0.08
C ILE A 112 -4.21 2.49 0.77
N HIS A 113 -4.60 1.22 0.72
CA HIS A 113 -5.74 0.74 1.49
C HIS A 113 -5.35 0.35 2.92
N TRP A 114 -6.18 0.75 3.87
CA TRP A 114 -6.04 0.48 5.30
C TRP A 114 -7.28 -0.23 5.84
N LYS A 115 -7.07 -1.08 6.84
CA LYS A 115 -8.14 -1.71 7.61
C LYS A 115 -7.76 -1.68 9.08
N LYS A 116 -8.50 -0.88 9.87
CA LYS A 116 -8.31 -0.71 11.31
C LYS A 116 -6.84 -0.50 11.67
N GLY A 117 -6.18 0.43 10.99
CA GLY A 117 -4.82 0.89 11.31
C GLY A 117 -3.70 0.04 10.73
N ARG A 118 -4.00 -0.98 9.92
CA ARG A 118 -3.00 -1.76 9.16
C ARG A 118 -3.23 -1.62 7.67
N LYS A 119 -2.16 -1.56 6.87
CA LYS A 119 -2.27 -1.66 5.42
C LYS A 119 -2.89 -3.01 5.03
N GLU A 120 -3.93 -2.98 4.20
CA GLU A 120 -4.70 -4.15 3.79
C GLU A 120 -5.29 -3.90 2.40
N GLY A 121 -4.95 -4.72 1.42
CA GLY A 121 -5.38 -4.56 0.04
C GLY A 121 -4.35 -3.84 -0.82
N ILE A 122 -4.81 -3.22 -1.90
CA ILE A 122 -3.97 -2.69 -2.97
C ILE A 122 -3.26 -1.41 -2.51
N SER A 123 -2.01 -1.27 -2.94
CA SER A 123 -1.20 -0.07 -2.82
C SER A 123 -0.54 0.25 -4.16
N GLU A 124 -0.59 1.52 -4.53
CA GLU A 124 -0.07 2.05 -5.78
C GLU A 124 0.73 3.33 -5.52
N CYS A 125 1.81 3.49 -6.26
CA CYS A 125 2.64 4.69 -6.27
C CYS A 125 2.73 5.20 -7.72
N TYR A 126 2.69 6.51 -7.87
CA TYR A 126 2.66 7.20 -9.16
C TYR A 126 3.88 8.11 -9.33
N ASP A 127 4.33 8.30 -10.56
CA ASP A 127 5.31 9.34 -10.89
C ASP A 127 4.67 10.70 -11.18
N GLU A 128 5.51 11.69 -11.49
CA GLU A 128 5.10 13.05 -11.86
C GLU A 128 4.21 13.12 -13.11
N ASN A 129 4.21 12.07 -13.94
CA ASN A 129 3.38 11.95 -15.14
C ASN A 129 2.11 11.11 -14.90
N HIS A 130 1.76 10.86 -13.62
CA HIS A 130 0.63 10.05 -13.19
C HIS A 130 0.65 8.58 -13.67
N LYS A 131 1.84 8.06 -13.99
CA LYS A 131 2.00 6.64 -14.35
C LYS A 131 2.32 5.83 -13.09
N VAL A 132 1.71 4.66 -12.98
CA VAL A 132 1.98 3.72 -11.88
C VAL A 132 3.42 3.20 -11.99
N VAL A 133 4.27 3.58 -11.03
CA VAL A 133 5.66 3.13 -10.91
C VAL A 133 5.84 2.01 -9.89
N SER A 134 4.86 1.80 -9.02
CA SER A 134 4.86 0.64 -8.12
C SER A 134 3.44 0.23 -7.79
N LYS A 135 3.16 -1.07 -7.80
CA LYS A 135 1.88 -1.61 -7.32
C LYS A 135 2.04 -2.97 -6.68
N GLY A 136 1.21 -3.24 -5.69
CA GLY A 136 1.15 -4.53 -5.02
C GLY A 136 0.08 -4.55 -3.95
N ALA A 137 0.09 -5.60 -3.14
CA ALA A 137 -0.88 -5.74 -2.05
C ALA A 137 -0.20 -5.86 -0.69
N PHE A 138 -0.88 -5.36 0.33
CA PHE A 138 -0.60 -5.59 1.73
C PHE A 138 -1.63 -6.54 2.34
N ARG A 139 -1.17 -7.36 3.29
CA ARG A 139 -2.02 -8.19 4.15
C ARG A 139 -1.54 -8.06 5.58
N LYS A 140 -2.40 -7.60 6.48
CA LYS A 140 -2.11 -7.33 7.90
C LYS A 140 -0.88 -6.44 8.10
N GLY A 141 -0.69 -5.44 7.25
CA GLY A 141 0.42 -4.49 7.30
C GLY A 141 1.70 -4.96 6.59
N MET A 142 1.72 -6.15 5.97
CA MET A 142 2.90 -6.71 5.32
C MET A 142 2.69 -6.87 3.82
N LYS A 143 3.72 -6.62 3.00
CA LYS A 143 3.74 -6.91 1.58
C LYS A 143 3.41 -8.39 1.35
N SER A 144 2.51 -8.64 0.40
CA SER A 144 2.02 -9.98 0.08
C SER A 144 1.72 -10.08 -1.43
N GLY A 145 2.03 -11.24 -2.01
CA GLY A 145 1.79 -11.51 -3.43
C GLY A 145 2.78 -10.82 -4.35
N VAL A 146 2.38 -10.65 -5.61
CA VAL A 146 3.22 -10.05 -6.65
C VAL A 146 3.26 -8.52 -6.46
N TRP A 147 4.46 -8.00 -6.36
CA TRP A 147 4.76 -6.57 -6.46
C TRP A 147 5.40 -6.28 -7.80
N ILE A 148 4.90 -5.23 -8.45
CA ILE A 148 5.41 -4.71 -9.70
C ILE A 148 6.03 -3.36 -9.40
N ASN A 149 7.27 -3.16 -9.84
CA ASN A 149 7.99 -1.90 -9.73
C ASN A 149 8.57 -1.53 -11.09
N PHE A 150 8.39 -0.29 -11.51
CA PHE A 150 8.94 0.25 -12.75
C PHE A 150 9.90 1.38 -12.40
N GLN A 151 11.16 1.22 -12.77
CA GLN A 151 12.20 2.21 -12.47
C GLN A 151 13.22 2.22 -13.60
N SER A 152 13.54 3.41 -14.12
CA SER A 152 14.56 3.62 -15.15
C SER A 152 14.39 2.70 -16.38
N GLY A 153 13.14 2.53 -16.84
CA GLY A 153 12.83 1.68 -17.99
C GLY A 153 12.76 0.17 -17.70
N ILE A 154 13.06 -0.26 -16.47
CA ILE A 154 13.04 -1.67 -16.07
C ILE A 154 11.77 -1.97 -15.27
N LEU A 155 11.00 -2.95 -15.72
CA LEU A 155 9.88 -3.51 -14.98
C LEU A 155 10.33 -4.74 -14.18
N ARG A 156 10.17 -4.68 -12.86
CA ARG A 156 10.48 -5.77 -11.92
C ARG A 156 9.18 -6.38 -11.40
N LYS A 157 9.05 -7.70 -11.50
CA LYS A 157 8.00 -8.49 -10.84
C LYS A 157 8.64 -9.34 -9.74
N SER A 158 8.19 -9.14 -8.51
CA SER A 158 8.74 -9.81 -7.33
C SER A 158 7.63 -10.39 -6.47
N ASN A 159 7.76 -11.64 -6.03
CA ASN A 159 6.83 -12.23 -5.07
C ASN A 159 7.24 -11.93 -3.64
N TRP A 160 6.27 -11.53 -2.82
CA TRP A 160 6.45 -11.19 -1.42
C TRP A 160 5.53 -12.01 -0.53
N SER A 161 6.03 -12.39 0.64
CA SER A 161 5.27 -13.03 1.70
C SER A 161 5.74 -12.47 3.05
N LYS A 162 4.84 -11.86 3.81
CA LYS A 162 5.12 -11.29 5.13
C LYS A 162 6.34 -10.35 5.14
N ASN A 163 6.43 -9.44 4.17
CA ASN A 163 7.58 -8.52 3.96
C ASN A 163 8.90 -9.16 3.52
N PHE A 164 8.93 -10.46 3.22
CA PHE A 164 10.09 -11.10 2.61
C PHE A 164 9.85 -11.35 1.13
N LEU A 165 10.85 -11.07 0.29
CA LEU A 165 10.93 -11.61 -1.06
C LEU A 165 10.98 -13.14 -0.94
N GLU A 166 9.98 -13.79 -1.51
CA GLU A 166 9.72 -15.22 -1.38
C GLU A 166 9.07 -15.70 -2.67
N GLY A 167 9.78 -16.53 -3.44
CA GLY A 167 9.32 -17.04 -4.73
C GLY A 167 9.94 -16.33 -5.93
N SER A 168 9.19 -16.22 -7.03
CA SER A 168 9.75 -15.80 -8.31
C SER A 168 10.13 -14.31 -8.37
N TYR A 169 11.20 -14.04 -9.10
CA TYR A 169 11.66 -12.70 -9.48
C TYR A 169 11.90 -12.64 -10.99
N LYS A 170 11.48 -11.55 -11.63
CA LYS A 170 11.68 -11.29 -13.06
C LYS A 170 11.92 -9.81 -13.33
N GLU A 171 12.80 -9.51 -14.27
CA GLU A 171 13.06 -8.17 -14.81
C GLU A 171 12.79 -8.14 -16.30
N TYR A 172 12.18 -7.06 -16.77
CA TYR A 172 11.84 -6.83 -18.17
C TYR A 172 12.30 -5.44 -18.60
N ASP A 173 12.70 -5.27 -19.85
CA ASP A 173 12.89 -3.94 -20.44
C ASP A 173 11.55 -3.27 -20.79
N SER A 174 11.63 -2.08 -21.38
CA SER A 174 10.47 -1.30 -21.84
C SER A 174 9.69 -1.95 -22.99
N LEU A 175 10.33 -2.86 -23.74
CA LEU A 175 9.71 -3.61 -24.84
C LEU A 175 9.08 -4.93 -24.37
N GLY A 176 9.28 -5.30 -23.09
CA GLY A 176 8.77 -6.53 -22.51
C GLY A 176 9.71 -7.74 -22.65
N ASN A 177 10.93 -7.56 -23.14
CA ASN A 177 11.92 -8.62 -23.19
C ASN A 177 12.38 -8.98 -21.78
N LEU A 178 12.49 -10.29 -21.50
CA LEU A 178 12.94 -10.78 -20.20
C LEU A 178 14.45 -10.61 -20.05
N LEU A 179 14.87 -9.74 -19.14
CA LEU A 179 16.28 -9.43 -18.87
C LEU A 179 16.89 -10.39 -17.85
N LYS A 180 16.12 -10.71 -16.81
CA LYS A 180 16.60 -11.50 -15.68
C LYS A 180 15.47 -12.29 -15.05
N LYS A 181 15.77 -13.50 -14.56
CA LYS A 181 14.84 -14.27 -13.74
C LYS A 181 15.56 -15.09 -12.68
N GLY A 182 14.85 -15.37 -11.59
CA GLY A 182 15.33 -16.23 -10.52
C GLY A 182 14.27 -16.40 -9.44
N ARG A 183 14.72 -16.87 -8.27
CA ARG A 183 13.88 -17.04 -7.10
C ARG A 183 14.58 -16.49 -5.86
N TYR A 184 13.76 -16.01 -4.93
CA TYR A 184 14.16 -15.63 -3.58
C TYR A 184 13.55 -16.57 -2.56
N LYS A 185 14.24 -16.74 -1.44
CA LYS A 185 13.73 -17.33 -0.20
C LYS A 185 14.23 -16.48 0.96
N ARG A 186 13.32 -15.91 1.74
CA ARG A 186 13.62 -14.98 2.85
C ARG A 186 14.60 -13.88 2.45
N ASN A 187 14.30 -13.14 1.39
CA ASN A 187 15.15 -12.07 0.83
C ASN A 187 16.47 -12.51 0.17
N MET A 188 16.83 -13.79 0.22
CA MET A 188 18.08 -14.27 -0.36
C MET A 188 17.86 -14.98 -1.69
N ARG A 189 18.75 -14.75 -2.67
CA ARG A 189 18.72 -15.47 -3.94
C ARG A 189 18.90 -16.96 -3.70
N THR A 190 18.07 -17.77 -4.35
CA THR A 190 18.13 -19.22 -4.27
C THR A 190 17.81 -19.87 -5.61
N GLY A 191 18.42 -21.02 -5.86
CA GLY A 191 18.27 -21.77 -7.11
C GLY A 191 18.97 -21.09 -8.28
N VAL A 192 18.56 -21.45 -9.50
CA VAL A 192 19.18 -20.95 -10.72
C VAL A 192 18.68 -19.55 -11.04
N TRP A 193 19.62 -18.65 -11.25
CA TRP A 193 19.42 -17.30 -11.73
C TRP A 193 19.94 -17.18 -13.15
N THR A 194 19.11 -16.67 -14.05
CA THR A 194 19.45 -16.45 -15.46
C THR A 194 19.48 -14.96 -15.73
N ASP A 195 20.59 -14.47 -16.26
CA ASP A 195 20.76 -13.12 -16.77
C ASP A 195 20.89 -13.22 -18.30
N TYR A 196 19.86 -12.80 -19.01
CA TYR A 196 19.79 -12.90 -20.47
C TYR A 196 20.66 -11.85 -21.16
N VAL A 197 20.91 -10.72 -20.49
CA VAL A 197 21.78 -9.64 -21.02
C VAL A 197 23.23 -10.08 -20.97
N LYS A 198 23.67 -10.62 -19.83
CA LYS A 198 25.04 -11.12 -19.64
C LYS A 198 25.24 -12.54 -20.18
N LYS A 199 24.17 -13.20 -20.63
CA LYS A 199 24.16 -14.61 -21.05
C LYS A 199 24.75 -15.55 -19.97
N THR A 200 24.47 -15.27 -18.70
CA THR A 200 24.99 -16.07 -17.57
C THR A 200 23.89 -16.84 -16.86
N ARG A 201 24.25 -18.00 -16.29
CA ARG A 201 23.38 -18.79 -15.43
C ARG A 201 24.15 -19.26 -14.21
N LYS A 202 23.80 -18.72 -13.04
CA LYS A 202 24.46 -19.04 -11.76
C LYS A 202 23.48 -19.70 -10.81
N ARG A 203 23.92 -20.68 -10.03
CA ARG A 203 23.14 -21.27 -8.93
C ARG A 203 23.50 -20.57 -7.63
N TYR A 204 22.48 -20.18 -6.88
CA TYR A 204 22.61 -19.56 -5.58
C TYR A 204 22.06 -20.46 -4.48
N ASP A 205 22.76 -20.52 -3.35
CA ASP A 205 22.21 -20.93 -2.06
C ASP A 205 22.42 -19.78 -1.06
N LYS A 206 21.32 -19.20 -0.57
CA LYS A 206 21.34 -18.06 0.36
C LYS A 206 22.30 -16.94 -0.08
N ASP A 207 22.13 -16.46 -1.31
CA ASP A 207 22.98 -15.45 -1.97
C ASP A 207 24.43 -15.86 -2.28
N ILE A 208 24.89 -17.02 -1.83
CA ILE A 208 26.22 -17.56 -2.18
C ILE A 208 26.11 -18.26 -3.53
N ILE A 209 27.02 -17.93 -4.45
CA ILE A 209 27.14 -18.64 -5.72
C ILE A 209 27.76 -20.01 -5.42
N VAL A 210 27.05 -21.07 -5.77
CA VAL A 210 27.52 -22.47 -5.60
C VAL A 210 27.88 -23.11 -6.94
N GLU A 211 27.46 -22.51 -8.06
CA GLU A 211 27.76 -22.99 -9.42
C GLU A 211 27.71 -21.79 -10.39
N GLU A 212 28.78 -21.55 -11.15
CA GLU A 212 28.91 -20.36 -12.01
C GLU A 212 28.34 -20.53 -13.42
N ASN A 213 28.37 -21.76 -13.95
CA ASN A 213 27.99 -22.09 -15.33
C ASN A 213 26.97 -23.22 -15.33
N VAL A 214 25.74 -22.90 -14.92
CA VAL A 214 24.66 -23.88 -14.87
C VAL A 214 24.17 -24.19 -16.29
N GLU A 215 24.52 -25.37 -16.78
CA GLU A 215 23.94 -25.92 -18.01
C GLU A 215 22.47 -26.30 -17.80
N THR A 216 21.64 -26.07 -18.80
CA THR A 216 20.30 -26.66 -18.78
C THR A 216 20.32 -28.07 -19.33
N PHE A 217 19.32 -28.85 -18.94
CA PHE A 217 19.00 -30.13 -19.57
C PHE A 217 18.97 -30.03 -21.12
N TRP A 218 18.51 -28.91 -21.68
CA TRP A 218 18.45 -28.73 -23.13
C TRP A 218 19.81 -28.43 -23.76
N ASP A 219 20.75 -27.85 -23.03
CA ASP A 219 22.11 -27.61 -23.52
C ASP A 219 22.84 -28.96 -23.60
N THR A 220 22.79 -29.74 -22.52
CA THR A 220 23.32 -31.11 -22.45
C THR A 220 22.66 -32.07 -23.45
N PHE A 221 21.39 -31.88 -23.77
CA PHE A 221 20.70 -32.70 -24.78
C PHE A 221 21.13 -32.38 -26.23
N LYS A 222 21.49 -31.14 -26.53
CA LYS A 222 21.96 -30.74 -27.87
C LYS A 222 23.36 -31.27 -28.16
N GLU A 223 24.24 -31.28 -27.17
CA GLU A 223 25.60 -31.79 -27.34
C GLU A 223 25.65 -33.29 -27.59
N LYS A 224 24.73 -34.07 -27.00
CA LYS A 224 24.66 -35.53 -27.20
C LYS A 224 24.10 -35.98 -28.55
N LYS A 225 23.60 -35.04 -29.38
CA LYS A 225 23.06 -35.33 -30.72
C LYS A 225 24.03 -34.98 -31.86
N ASN A 226 25.17 -34.38 -31.55
CA ASN A 226 26.29 -34.19 -32.46
C ASN A 226 27.35 -35.24 -32.19
#